data_AF-A0A084DKK4-F1
#
_entry.id   AF-A0A084DKK4-F1
#
_cell.length_a   1.000
_cell.length_b   1.000
_cell.length_c   1.000
_cell.angle_alpha   90.00
_cell.angle_beta   90.00
_cell.angle_gamma   90.00
#
_symmetry.space_group_name_H-M   'P 1'
#
loop_
_entity.id
_entity.type
_entity.pdbx_description
1 polymer ?
#
loop_
_entity_poly.entity_id
_entity_poly.type
_entity_poly.pdbx_seq_one_letter_code
_entity_poly.pdbx_strand_id
1 'polypeptide(L)'
;MTMTHTKDVAALCSRLDSMTEGKARVVVLIELLGRSGHERHEDIVFELGLIGDPAAVSAVEKAAGEPFPYLEEWGNLREFQRKCAYTLARIGTVESRAALERMTGHADPNLREYGQEGLARWPLPFKAR
;
A
#
# COMPACT_ATOMS: atom_id res chain seq x y z
N MET A 1 -1.68 -17.73 19.77
CA MET A 1 -1.79 -16.25 19.72
C MET A 1 -2.90 -15.90 18.74
N THR A 2 -4.18 -16.11 19.08
CA THR A 2 -5.07 -16.66 18.02
C THR A 2 -6.56 -16.30 18.02
N MET A 3 -7.09 -15.39 18.83
CA MET A 3 -8.52 -14.99 18.68
C MET A 3 -8.80 -13.49 18.75
N THR A 4 -8.05 -12.72 19.55
CA THR A 4 -8.32 -11.29 19.73
C THR A 4 -7.96 -10.49 18.47
N HIS A 5 -6.75 -10.70 17.93
CA HIS A 5 -6.28 -10.01 16.72
C HIS A 5 -7.13 -10.28 15.47
N THR A 6 -7.66 -11.49 15.30
CA THR A 6 -8.52 -11.83 14.15
C THR A 6 -9.88 -11.14 14.22
N LYS A 7 -10.45 -11.01 15.42
CA LYS A 7 -11.71 -10.27 15.64
C LYS A 7 -11.53 -8.79 15.34
N ASP A 8 -10.37 -8.23 15.69
CA ASP A 8 -10.04 -6.83 15.43
C ASP A 8 -9.93 -6.56 13.92
N VAL A 9 -9.30 -7.46 13.15
CA VAL A 9 -9.20 -7.36 11.69
C VAL A 9 -10.56 -7.45 11.00
N ALA A 10 -11.40 -8.42 11.39
CA ALA A 10 -12.74 -8.55 10.81
C ALA A 10 -13.60 -7.30 11.07
N ALA A 11 -13.52 -6.73 12.28
CA ALA A 11 -14.20 -5.49 12.63
C ALA A 11 -13.71 -4.30 11.80
N LEU A 12 -12.40 -4.18 11.57
CA LEU A 12 -11.84 -3.15 10.70
C LEU A 12 -12.30 -3.31 9.24
N CYS A 13 -12.35 -4.54 8.72
CA CYS A 13 -12.90 -4.81 7.39
C CYS A 13 -14.37 -4.39 7.28
N SER A 14 -15.22 -4.83 8.21
CA SER A 14 -16.64 -4.44 8.22
C SER A 14 -16.82 -2.93 8.36
N ARG A 15 -15.99 -2.27 9.18
CA ARG A 15 -15.97 -0.82 9.29
C ARG A 15 -15.63 -0.20 7.94
N LEU A 16 -14.56 -0.63 7.29
CA LEU A 16 -14.17 -0.13 5.96
C LEU A 16 -15.31 -0.28 4.95
N ASP A 17 -16.01 -1.42 4.93
CA ASP A 17 -17.10 -1.67 3.97
C ASP A 17 -18.30 -0.73 4.16
N SER A 18 -18.53 -0.27 5.39
CA SER A 18 -19.61 0.69 5.72
C SER A 18 -19.25 2.16 5.45
N MET A 19 -17.98 2.48 5.17
CA MET A 19 -17.50 3.85 5.06
C MET A 19 -17.57 4.38 3.62
N THR A 20 -18.07 5.60 3.46
CA THR A 20 -17.90 6.37 2.22
C THR A 20 -16.51 6.99 2.15
N GLU A 21 -16.17 7.60 1.01
CA GLU A 21 -14.93 8.35 0.81
C GLU A 21 -14.71 9.43 1.89
N GLY A 22 -13.44 9.70 2.23
CA GLY A 22 -13.05 10.76 3.17
C GLY A 22 -11.84 10.43 4.04
N LYS A 23 -11.38 11.41 4.82
CA LYS A 23 -10.15 11.29 5.66
C LYS A 23 -10.20 10.14 6.67
N ALA A 24 -11.35 9.88 7.28
CA ALA A 24 -11.50 8.77 8.22
C ALA A 24 -11.27 7.41 7.53
N ARG A 25 -11.61 7.29 6.24
CA ARG A 25 -11.43 6.07 5.45
C ARG A 25 -9.96 5.80 5.20
N VAL A 26 -9.16 6.84 4.90
CA VAL A 26 -7.70 6.76 4.79
C VAL A 26 -7.08 6.16 6.05
N VAL A 27 -7.51 6.58 7.23
CA VAL A 27 -7.00 6.05 8.50
C VAL A 27 -7.25 4.54 8.62
N VAL A 28 -8.46 4.08 8.28
CA VAL A 28 -8.81 2.65 8.33
C VAL A 28 -8.06 1.84 7.27
N LEU A 29 -7.90 2.39 6.07
CA LEU A 29 -7.10 1.78 4.99
C LEU A 29 -5.63 1.61 5.42
N ILE A 30 -5.02 2.67 5.99
CA ILE A 30 -3.65 2.63 6.51
C ILE A 30 -3.52 1.57 7.61
N GLU A 31 -4.49 1.50 8.53
CA GLU A 31 -4.45 0.52 9.60
C GLU A 31 -4.54 -0.91 9.06
N LEU A 32 -5.49 -1.19 8.17
CA LEU A 32 -5.62 -2.51 7.55
C LEU A 32 -4.40 -2.88 6.71
N LEU A 33 -3.80 -1.95 5.98
CA LEU A 33 -2.59 -2.22 5.18
C LEU A 33 -1.45 -2.82 6.01
N GLY A 34 -1.37 -2.48 7.30
CA GLY A 34 -0.36 -2.99 8.22
C GLY A 34 -0.75 -4.27 8.97
N ARG A 35 -1.86 -4.92 8.63
CA ARG A 35 -2.41 -6.08 9.35
C ARG A 35 -2.46 -7.31 8.45
N SER A 36 -1.97 -8.44 8.95
CA SER A 36 -2.22 -9.75 8.36
C SER A 36 -3.62 -10.28 8.71
N GLY A 37 -4.07 -11.33 8.03
CA GLY A 37 -5.36 -11.98 8.31
C GLY A 37 -6.53 -11.49 7.44
N HIS A 38 -6.22 -10.77 6.36
CA HIS A 38 -7.12 -10.47 5.27
C HIS A 38 -6.34 -10.44 3.94
N GLU A 39 -7.06 -10.51 2.82
CA GLU A 39 -6.46 -10.58 1.49
C GLU A 39 -6.64 -9.28 0.68
N ARG A 40 -6.99 -8.19 1.37
CA ARG A 40 -7.36 -6.89 0.77
C ARG A 40 -6.19 -5.95 0.45
N HIS A 41 -4.93 -6.37 0.62
CA HIS A 41 -3.79 -5.45 0.54
C HIS A 41 -3.68 -4.76 -0.82
N GLU A 42 -3.94 -5.49 -1.91
CA GLU A 42 -3.91 -4.91 -3.26
C GLU A 42 -5.01 -3.86 -3.46
N ASP A 43 -6.24 -4.14 -3.02
CA ASP A 43 -7.36 -3.19 -3.08
C ASP A 43 -7.08 -1.94 -2.24
N ILE A 44 -6.55 -2.13 -1.03
CA ILE A 44 -6.20 -1.05 -0.10
C ILE A 44 -5.13 -0.14 -0.73
N VAL A 45 -4.05 -0.71 -1.26
CA VAL A 45 -2.97 0.07 -1.90
C VAL A 45 -3.47 0.80 -3.13
N PHE A 46 -4.33 0.17 -3.92
CA PHE A 46 -4.94 0.81 -5.09
C PHE A 46 -5.78 2.01 -4.68
N GLU A 47 -6.65 1.85 -3.68
CA GLU A 47 -7.54 2.91 -3.20
C GLU A 47 -6.75 4.07 -2.58
N LEU A 48 -5.74 3.79 -1.75
CA LEU A 48 -4.84 4.82 -1.21
C LEU A 48 -4.15 5.62 -2.32
N GLY A 49 -3.80 4.96 -3.43
CA GLY A 49 -3.25 5.61 -4.62
C GLY A 49 -4.25 6.48 -5.39
N LEU A 50 -5.55 6.16 -5.34
CA LEU A 50 -6.59 7.02 -5.90
C LEU A 50 -6.83 8.25 -5.02
N ILE A 51 -6.80 8.07 -3.69
CA ILE A 51 -6.99 9.17 -2.74
C ILE A 51 -5.79 10.12 -2.73
N GLY A 52 -4.57 9.57 -2.80
CA GLY A 52 -3.34 10.37 -2.82
C GLY A 52 -3.01 11.07 -1.50
N ASP A 53 -3.55 10.61 -0.37
CA ASP A 53 -3.30 11.24 0.94
C ASP A 53 -1.85 10.97 1.40
N PRO A 54 -1.07 12.03 1.72
CA PRO A 54 0.33 11.88 2.18
C PRO A 54 0.50 11.02 3.44
N ALA A 55 -0.54 10.90 4.27
CA ALA A 55 -0.49 10.06 5.47
C ALA A 55 -0.21 8.57 5.14
N ALA A 56 -0.50 8.14 3.91
CA ALA A 56 -0.33 6.75 3.48
C ALA A 56 1.12 6.38 3.13
N VAL A 57 2.02 7.34 2.90
CA VAL A 57 3.37 7.09 2.36
C VAL A 57 4.13 6.03 3.15
N SER A 58 4.24 6.21 4.47
CA SER A 58 5.01 5.28 5.31
C SER A 58 4.39 3.88 5.36
N ALA A 59 3.06 3.79 5.35
CA ALA A 59 2.36 2.52 5.37
C ALA A 59 2.52 1.76 4.04
N VAL A 60 2.42 2.46 2.90
CA VAL A 60 2.62 1.87 1.57
C VAL A 60 4.07 1.42 1.37
N GLU A 61 5.04 2.23 1.80
CA GLU A 61 6.45 1.85 1.75
C GLU A 61 6.72 0.59 2.57
N LYS A 62 6.23 0.55 3.82
CA LYS A 62 6.38 -0.63 4.68
C LYS A 62 5.74 -1.87 4.05
N ALA A 63 4.53 -1.73 3.52
CA ALA A 63 3.80 -2.83 2.91
C ALA A 63 4.52 -3.39 1.67
N ALA A 64 5.17 -2.54 0.87
CA ALA A 64 5.99 -3.01 -0.25
C ALA A 64 7.09 -3.99 0.20
N GLY A 65 7.67 -3.79 1.38
CA GLY A 65 8.69 -4.66 1.95
C GLY A 65 8.17 -5.95 2.61
N GLU A 66 6.86 -6.10 2.79
CA GLU A 66 6.28 -7.17 3.60
C GLU A 66 5.88 -8.37 2.73
N PRO A 67 6.42 -9.58 2.98
CA PRO A 67 6.02 -10.78 2.28
C PRO A 67 4.73 -11.36 2.89
N PHE A 68 3.57 -10.79 2.53
CA PHE A 68 2.29 -11.33 3.00
C PHE A 68 2.11 -12.78 2.48
N PRO A 69 1.91 -13.79 3.36
CA PRO A 69 1.97 -15.20 2.97
C PRO A 69 1.04 -15.59 1.80
N TYR A 70 -0.18 -15.04 1.76
CA TYR A 70 -1.13 -15.34 0.69
C TYR A 70 -0.70 -14.77 -0.68
N LEU A 71 0.03 -13.65 -0.68
CA LEU A 71 0.57 -13.08 -1.93
C LEU A 71 1.76 -13.90 -2.44
N GLU A 72 2.53 -14.51 -1.55
CA GLU A 72 3.59 -15.46 -1.95
C GLU A 72 2.99 -16.76 -2.48
N GLU A 73 2.01 -17.32 -1.76
CA GLU A 73 1.32 -18.56 -2.15
C GLU A 73 0.70 -18.46 -3.55
N TRP A 74 0.12 -17.30 -3.88
CA TRP A 74 -0.52 -17.06 -5.17
C TRP A 74 0.39 -16.41 -6.22
N GLY A 75 1.66 -16.17 -5.88
CA GLY A 75 2.63 -15.57 -6.80
C GLY A 75 2.39 -14.09 -7.14
N ASN A 76 1.58 -13.39 -6.35
CA ASN A 76 1.20 -11.99 -6.57
C ASN A 76 2.08 -10.97 -5.84
N LEU A 77 3.05 -11.41 -5.02
CA LEU A 77 3.89 -10.51 -4.23
C LEU A 77 4.56 -9.43 -5.11
N ARG A 78 5.09 -9.80 -6.27
CA ARG A 78 5.76 -8.84 -7.19
C ARG A 78 4.80 -7.78 -7.73
N GLU A 79 3.62 -8.20 -8.17
CA GLU A 79 2.60 -7.26 -8.65
C GLU A 79 2.15 -6.32 -7.54
N PHE A 80 2.02 -6.82 -6.31
CA PHE A 80 1.71 -5.99 -5.15
C PHE A 80 2.83 -4.98 -4.83
N GLN A 81 4.10 -5.39 -4.86
CA GLN A 81 5.25 -4.50 -4.67
C GLN A 81 5.26 -3.38 -5.72
N ARG A 82 4.97 -3.72 -6.99
CA ARG A 82 4.85 -2.76 -8.08
C ARG A 82 3.67 -1.80 -7.88
N LYS A 83 2.51 -2.30 -7.43
CA LYS A 83 1.36 -1.47 -7.06
C LYS A 83 1.72 -0.47 -5.97
N CYS A 84 2.49 -0.87 -4.95
CA CYS A 84 2.97 0.05 -3.93
C CYS A 84 3.84 1.17 -4.51
N ALA A 85 4.79 0.86 -5.40
CA ALA A 85 5.60 1.87 -6.06
C ALA A 85 4.76 2.86 -6.88
N TYR A 86 3.78 2.37 -7.63
CA TYR A 86 2.85 3.24 -8.37
C TYR A 86 1.99 4.10 -7.45
N THR A 87 1.54 3.57 -6.31
CA THR A 87 0.81 4.34 -5.30
C THR A 87 1.67 5.46 -4.72
N LEU A 88 2.95 5.21 -4.41
CA LEU A 88 3.88 6.26 -3.99
C LEU A 88 4.10 7.31 -5.08
N ALA A 89 4.22 6.89 -6.36
CA ALA A 89 4.28 7.79 -7.49
C ALA A 89 3.03 8.68 -7.61
N ARG A 90 1.84 8.12 -7.36
CA ARG A 90 0.56 8.83 -7.38
C ARG A 90 0.38 9.82 -6.25
N ILE A 91 0.80 9.48 -5.03
CA ILE A 91 0.77 10.39 -3.88
C ILE A 91 1.59 11.65 -4.17
N GLY A 92 2.72 11.51 -4.89
CA GLY A 92 3.40 12.64 -5.52
C GLY A 92 4.02 13.68 -4.57
N THR A 93 4.21 13.36 -3.28
CA THR A 93 4.88 14.25 -2.32
C THR A 93 6.39 13.97 -2.27
N VAL A 94 7.15 14.89 -1.68
CA VAL A 94 8.60 14.72 -1.48
C VAL A 94 8.89 13.47 -0.63
N GLU A 95 8.03 13.18 0.35
CA GLU A 95 8.13 11.99 1.19
C GLU A 95 7.89 10.72 0.37
N SER A 96 6.92 10.75 -0.57
CA SER A 96 6.64 9.61 -1.43
C SER A 96 7.76 9.36 -2.44
N ARG A 97 8.43 10.42 -2.92
CA ARG A 97 9.67 10.30 -3.69
C ARG A 97 10.79 9.67 -2.87
N ALA A 98 11.01 10.13 -1.65
CA ALA A 98 12.04 9.60 -0.77
C ALA A 98 11.81 8.12 -0.46
N ALA A 99 10.55 7.69 -0.32
CA ALA A 99 10.18 6.28 -0.18
C ALA A 99 10.55 5.46 -1.43
N LEU A 100 10.27 5.97 -2.63
CA LEU A 100 10.69 5.34 -3.89
C LEU A 100 12.22 5.25 -4.02
N GLU A 101 12.94 6.30 -3.63
CA GLU A 101 14.41 6.29 -3.57
C GLU A 101 14.93 5.19 -2.61
N ARG A 102 14.31 5.02 -1.44
CA ARG A 102 14.65 3.92 -0.52
C ARG A 102 14.36 2.54 -1.12
N MET A 103 13.26 2.39 -1.86
CA MET A 103 12.98 1.15 -2.61
C MET A 103 14.09 0.86 -3.63
N THR A 104 14.61 1.87 -4.35
CA THR A 104 15.71 1.67 -5.32
C THR A 104 17.01 1.15 -4.70
N GLY A 105 17.23 1.40 -3.41
CA GLY A 105 18.37 0.92 -2.64
C GLY A 105 18.14 -0.40 -1.91
N HIS A 106 16.96 -1.02 -2.05
CA HIS A 106 16.58 -2.21 -1.28
C HIS A 106 17.36 -3.46 -1.69
N ALA A 107 17.49 -4.46 -0.80
CA ALA A 107 18.21 -5.70 -1.10
C ALA A 107 17.43 -6.63 -2.05
N ASP A 108 16.09 -6.61 -1.99
CA ASP A 108 15.21 -7.32 -2.92
C ASP A 108 15.30 -6.68 -4.33
N PRO A 109 15.70 -7.43 -5.37
CA PRO A 109 15.79 -6.93 -6.74
C PRO A 109 14.46 -6.41 -7.29
N ASN A 110 13.32 -7.02 -6.93
CA ASN A 110 12.01 -6.59 -7.44
C ASN A 110 11.66 -5.21 -6.87
N LEU A 111 11.91 -4.99 -5.58
CA LEU A 111 11.69 -3.68 -4.96
C LEU A 111 12.60 -2.61 -5.56
N ARG A 112 13.85 -2.93 -5.91
CA ARG A 112 14.72 -1.99 -6.61
C ARG A 112 14.17 -1.60 -7.97
N GLU A 113 13.80 -2.59 -8.78
CA GLU A 113 13.23 -2.39 -10.11
C GLU A 113 11.96 -1.54 -10.04
N TYR A 114 11.03 -1.90 -9.16
CA TYR A 114 9.77 -1.19 -9.04
C TYR A 114 9.93 0.19 -8.42
N GLY A 115 10.88 0.38 -7.50
CA GLY A 115 11.25 1.71 -7.01
C GLY A 115 11.74 2.63 -8.14
N GLN A 116 12.63 2.13 -9.01
CA GLN A 116 13.12 2.87 -10.17
C GLN A 116 11.99 3.19 -11.15
N GLU A 117 11.14 2.19 -11.40
CA GLU A 117 9.97 2.32 -12.25
C GLU A 117 8.98 3.38 -11.71
N GLY A 118 8.77 3.42 -10.39
CA GLY A 118 7.95 4.42 -9.72
C GLY A 118 8.56 5.83 -9.80
N LEU A 119 9.88 5.97 -9.57
CA LEU A 119 10.58 7.26 -9.70
C LEU A 119 10.50 7.81 -11.12
N ALA A 120 10.65 6.96 -12.14
CA ALA A 120 10.56 7.38 -13.53
C ALA A 120 9.19 7.99 -13.90
N ARG A 121 8.15 7.70 -13.10
CA ARG A 121 6.81 8.24 -13.26
C ARG A 121 6.44 9.29 -12.23
N TRP A 122 7.27 9.53 -11.21
CA TRP A 122 6.95 10.44 -10.13
C TRP A 122 7.15 11.92 -10.55
N PRO A 123 6.20 12.82 -10.23
CA PRO A 123 4.88 12.53 -9.68
C PRO A 123 3.91 12.05 -10.79
N LEU A 124 3.08 11.05 -10.47
CA LEU A 124 2.03 10.51 -11.35
C LEU A 124 0.64 10.83 -10.78
N PRO A 125 0.26 12.11 -10.60
CA PRO A 125 -1.01 12.44 -9.97
C PRO A 125 -2.17 11.85 -10.77
N PHE A 126 -3.11 11.20 -10.06
CA PHE A 126 -4.33 10.69 -10.69
C PHE A 126 -5.14 11.88 -11.22
N LYS A 127 -5.37 11.91 -12.53
CA LYS A 127 -6.35 12.81 -13.15
C LYS A 127 -7.61 11.99 -13.40
N ALA A 128 -8.65 12.22 -12.61
CA ALA A 128 -9.98 11.75 -12.98
C ALA A 128 -10.32 12.35 -14.36
N ARG A 129 -10.73 11.50 -15.30
CA ARG A 129 -11.25 11.94 -16.60
C ARG A 129 -12.66 12.48 -16.44
#